data_AF-Q8MNV8-F1
#
_entry.id   AF-Q8MNV8-F1
#
_cell.length_a   1.000
_cell.length_b   1.000
_cell.length_c   1.000
_cell.angle_alpha   90.00
_cell.angle_beta   90.00
_cell.angle_gamma   90.00
#
_symmetry.space_group_name_H-M   'P 1'
#
loop_
_entity.id
_entity.type
_entity.pdbx_description
1 polymer ?
#
loop_
_entity_poly.entity_id
_entity_poly.type
_entity_poly.pdbx_seq_one_letter_code
_entity_poly.pdbx_strand_id
1 'polypeptide(L)' 'MSLGTIVYNTVSRRFSTILLASAFGAYTFNYTLEGLTNFYWDTKNSNKQWKDIKQQLAQE' A
#
# COMPACT_ATOMS: atom_id res chain seq x y z
N MET A 1 -27.25 25.93 4.00
CA MET A 1 -25.86 25.94 4.54
C MET A 1 -24.95 26.55 3.49
N SER A 2 -24.02 27.42 3.87
CA SER A 2 -23.05 27.93 2.89
C SER A 2 -22.01 26.85 2.56
N LEU A 3 -21.40 26.92 1.38
CA LEU A 3 -20.28 26.05 1.00
C LEU A 3 -19.14 26.13 2.02
N GLY A 4 -18.85 27.33 2.54
CA GLY A 4 -17.84 27.54 3.58
C GLY A 4 -18.14 26.78 4.88
N THR A 5 -19.40 26.77 5.32
CA THR A 5 -19.81 25.99 6.51
C THR A 5 -19.66 24.48 6.28
N ILE A 6 -19.90 23.99 5.07
CA ILE A 6 -19.71 22.57 4.73
C ILE A 6 -18.22 22.22 4.82
N VAL A 7 -17.35 22.96 4.11
CA VAL A 7 -15.89 22.72 4.10
C VAL A 7 -15.30 22.81 5.51
N TYR A 8 -15.70 23.80 6.30
CA TYR A 8 -15.23 23.93 7.67
C TYR A 8 -15.61 22.71 8.52
N ASN A 9 -16.88 22.28 8.47
CA ASN A 9 -17.37 21.18 9.29
C ASN A 9 -16.81 19.81 8.87
N THR A 10 -16.56 19.60 7.58
CA THR A 10 -16.11 18.29 7.06
C THR A 10 -14.59 18.16 6.99
N VAL A 11 -13.87 19.23 6.63
CA VAL A 11 -12.42 19.22 6.43
C VAL A 11 -11.70 19.96 7.54
N SER A 12 -11.92 21.27 7.68
CA SER A 12 -11.08 22.11 8.55
C SER A 12 -11.18 21.74 10.03
N ARG A 13 -12.40 21.48 10.53
CA ARG A 13 -12.65 21.11 11.94
C ARG A 13 -12.02 19.76 12.32
N ARG A 14 -11.83 18.87 11.35
CA ARG A 14 -11.25 17.53 11.54
C ARG A 14 -9.89 17.38 10.84
N PHE A 15 -9.25 18.49 10.50
CA PHE A 15 -8.06 18.48 9.65
C PHE A 15 -6.95 17.59 10.21
N SER A 16 -6.63 17.69 11.50
CA SER A 16 -5.59 16.86 12.13
C SER A 16 -5.90 15.36 12.04
N THR A 17 -7.17 14.97 12.23
CA THR A 17 -7.59 13.57 12.09
C THR A 17 -7.51 13.11 10.64
N ILE A 18 -7.94 13.94 9.69
CA ILE A 18 -7.86 13.64 8.26
C ILE A 18 -6.40 13.52 7.83
N LEU A 19 -5.53 14.41 8.30
CA LEU A 19 -4.10 14.39 8.00
C LEU A 19 -3.45 13.10 8.52
N LEU A 20 -3.69 12.75 9.78
CA LEU A 20 -3.18 11.52 10.38
C LEU A 20 -3.71 10.28 9.64
N ALA A 21 -5.01 10.24 9.36
CA ALA A 21 -5.63 9.15 8.60
C ALA A 21 -5.08 9.05 7.19
N SER A 22 -4.80 10.17 6.52
CA SER A 22 -4.22 10.22 5.19
C SER A 22 -2.77 9.75 5.19
N ALA A 23 -1.97 10.16 6.17
CA ALA A 23 -0.58 9.73 6.31
C ALA A 23 -0.48 8.22 6.59
N PHE A 24 -1.27 7.73 7.55
CA PHE A 24 -1.33 6.31 7.87
C PHE A 24 -1.92 5.49 6.71
N GLY A 25 -2.94 6.02 6.04
CA GLY A 25 -3.53 5.44 4.83
C GLY A 25 -2.52 5.31 3.70
N ALA A 26 -1.74 6.37 3.44
CA ALA A 26 -0.68 6.34 2.41
C ALA A 26 0.41 5.31 2.74
N TYR A 27 0.87 5.26 3.99
CA TYR A 27 1.84 4.26 4.44
C TYR A 27 1.32 2.83 4.26
N THR A 28 0.10 2.57 4.77
CA THR A 28 -0.52 1.24 4.69
C THR A 28 -0.81 0.84 3.25
N PHE A 29 -1.27 1.78 2.43
CA PHE A 29 -1.55 1.54 1.01
C PHE A 29 -0.28 1.20 0.23
N ASN A 30 0.81 1.93 0.47
CA ASN A 30 2.09 1.65 -0.17
C ASN A 30 2.59 0.23 0.20
N TYR A 31 2.66 -0.08 1.50
CA TYR A 31 3.06 -1.41 1.97
C TYR A 31 2.18 -2.53 1.37
N THR A 32 0.87 -2.29 1.30
CA THR A 32 -0.08 -3.25 0.71
C THR A 32 0.17 -3.43 -0.78
N LEU A 33 0.36 -2.34 -1.54
CA LEU A 33 0.63 -2.42 -2.98
C LEU A 33 1.96 -3.11 -3.27
N GLU A 34 3.02 -2.81 -2.51
CA GLU A 34 4.31 -3.48 -2.65
C GLU A 34 4.17 -4.99 -2.41
N GLY A 35 3.49 -5.39 -1.32
CA GLY A 35 3.24 -6.79 -1.02
C GLY A 35 2.43 -7.51 -2.11
N LEU A 36 1.33 -6.89 -2.57
CA LEU A 36 0.50 -7.45 -3.65
C LEU A 36 1.24 -7.55 -4.98
N THR A 37 2.04 -6.53 -5.32
CA THR A 37 2.82 -6.52 -6.56
C THR A 37 3.91 -7.57 -6.54
N ASN A 38 4.64 -7.70 -5.41
CA ASN A 38 5.64 -8.75 -5.23
C ASN A 38 5.02 -10.14 -5.31
N PHE A 39 3.90 -10.37 -4.61
CA PHE A 39 3.18 -11.64 -4.65
C PHE A 39 2.72 -11.98 -6.07
N TYR A 40 2.15 -11.01 -6.79
CA TYR A 40 1.73 -11.19 -8.18
C TYR A 40 2.93 -11.51 -9.08
N TRP A 41 4.03 -10.78 -8.94
CA TRP A 41 5.25 -10.97 -9.70
C TRP A 41 5.87 -12.35 -9.46
N ASP A 42 5.96 -12.77 -8.20
CA ASP A 42 6.47 -14.07 -7.79
C ASP A 42 5.60 -15.21 -8.32
N THR A 43 4.28 -15.05 -8.25
CA THR A 43 3.34 -16.04 -8.78
C THR A 43 3.49 -16.20 -10.29
N LYS A 44 3.63 -15.10 -11.03
CA LYS A 44 3.77 -15.13 -12.49
C LYS A 44 5.15 -15.57 -12.97
N ASN A 45 6.18 -15.36 -12.17
CA ASN A 45 7.57 -15.69 -12.51
C ASN A 45 8.13 -16.87 -11.70
N SER A 46 7.26 -17.66 -11.07
CA SER A 46 7.66 -18.83 -10.30
C SER A 46 8.56 -19.75 -11.12
N ASN A 47 9.64 -20.24 -10.50
CA ASN A 47 10.71 -21.06 -11.07
C ASN A 47 11.63 -20.35 -12.08
N LYS A 48 11.34 -19.09 -12.43
CA LYS A 48 12.20 -18.27 -13.31
C LYS A 48 13.05 -17.30 -12.52
N GLN A 49 12.67 -17.00 -11.28
CA GLN A 49 13.39 -16.06 -10.43
C GLN A 49 14.64 -16.74 -9.85
N TRP A 50 15.73 -15.96 -9.73
CA TRP A 50 16.98 -16.47 -9.18
C TRP A 50 16.83 -17.08 -7.78
N LYS A 51 15.92 -16.55 -6.95
CA LYS A 51 15.63 -17.12 -5.63
C LYS A 51 15.08 -18.55 -5.72
N ASP A 52 14.24 -18.85 -6.72
CA ASP A 52 13.64 -20.16 -6.92
C ASP A 52 14.69 -21.11 -7.52
N ILE A 53 15.45 -20.65 -8.53
CA ILE A 53 16.54 -21.42 -9.16
C ILE A 53 17.60 -21.78 -8.13
N LYS A 54 18.00 -20.84 -7.28
CA LYS A 54 18.96 -21.08 -6.20
C LYS A 54 18.44 -22.09 -5.19
N GLN A 55 17.14 -22.03 -4.85
CA GLN A 55 16.52 -23.03 -3.98
C GLN A 55 16.54 -24.41 -4.63
N GLN A 56 16.18 -24.53 -5.90
CA GLN A 56 16.26 -25.80 -6.64
C GLN A 56 17.70 -26.35 -6.66
N LEU A 57 18.69 -25.52 -6.99
CA LEU A 57 20.09 -25.92 -7.00
C LEU A 57 20.64 -26.32 -5.63
N ALA A 58 20.09 -25.77 -4.54
CA ALA A 58 20.47 -26.15 -3.17
C ALA A 58 19.78 -27.44 -2.70
N GLN A 59 18.81 -27.97 -3.44
CA GLN A 59 18.17 -29.26 -3.18
C GLN A 59 18.81 -30.41 -3.98
N GLU A 60 19.53 -30.11 -5.06
CA GLU A 60 20.37 -31.04 -5.83
C GLU A 60 21.69 -31.34 -5.10
#